data_AF-A0A960QXS5-F1
#
_entry.id   AF-A0A960QXS5-F1
#
_cell.length_a   1.000
_cell.length_b   1.000
_cell.length_c   1.000
_cell.angle_alpha   90.00
_cell.angle_beta   90.00
_cell.angle_gamma   90.00
#
_symmetry.space_group_name_H-M   'P 1'
#
loop_
_entity.id
_entity.type
_entity.pdbx_description
1 polymer ?
#
loop_
_entity_poly.entity_id
_entity_poly.type
_entity_poly.pdbx_seq_one_letter_code
_entity_poly.pdbx_strand_id
1 'polypeptide(L)'
;MSRQPTIWDAAVKALESLGGSGSLTEIFSKIIENDLYEFGTANPADAPHVLDTEIKRKCRNSNRNDHTGSPLFEQIKGGYRLLSESEIQKTVKASGSKRVHRAKDKEDLIGALMSDKVGIFKEIWRLLLFAAQIGVRERKRIPLGAIDSGKGIDQSTFGNCPSWPGVCYLMTLVEENSSDALSGSADAEDRRIVVFQEYANGGLAILQEHFQDRNIDLDAVITFVSDRTKEGGQEIDLDLSI
;
A
#
# COMPACT_ATOMS: atom_id res chain seq x y z
N MET A 1 -25.56 14.26 21.38
CA MET A 1 -24.34 14.39 22.21
C MET A 1 -23.29 15.07 21.38
N SER A 2 -22.79 16.24 21.81
CA SER A 2 -21.69 16.95 21.13
C SER A 2 -20.42 16.10 21.22
N ARG A 3 -19.76 15.84 20.09
CA ARG A 3 -18.48 15.13 20.05
C ARG A 3 -17.43 16.07 20.64
N GLN A 4 -16.71 15.63 21.67
CA GLN A 4 -15.60 16.44 22.18
C GLN A 4 -14.54 16.63 21.08
N PRO A 5 -14.04 17.86 20.89
CA PRO A 5 -13.03 18.14 19.89
C PRO A 5 -11.76 17.37 20.22
N THR A 6 -11.08 16.85 19.20
CA THR A 6 -9.77 16.23 19.37
C THR A 6 -8.68 17.29 19.54
N ILE A 7 -7.49 16.88 20.01
CA ILE A 7 -6.34 17.79 20.16
C ILE A 7 -5.96 18.46 18.83
N TRP A 8 -6.02 17.73 17.71
CA TRP A 8 -5.72 18.32 16.40
C TRP A 8 -6.84 19.25 15.91
N ASP A 9 -8.11 19.02 16.24
CA ASP A 9 -9.20 19.96 15.91
C ASP A 9 -8.98 21.31 16.61
N ALA A 10 -8.53 21.27 17.88
CA ALA A 10 -8.18 22.47 18.63
C ALA A 10 -6.93 23.16 18.05
N ALA A 11 -5.92 22.38 17.64
CA ALA A 11 -4.73 22.92 16.99
C ALA A 11 -5.05 23.60 15.64
N VAL A 12 -5.98 23.04 14.85
CA VAL A 12 -6.44 23.65 13.60
C VAL A 12 -7.06 25.02 13.88
N LYS A 13 -8.04 25.10 14.78
CA LYS A 13 -8.70 26.36 15.16
C LYS A 13 -7.74 27.39 15.73
N ALA A 14 -6.77 26.94 16.55
CA ALA A 14 -5.73 27.81 17.09
C ALA A 14 -4.86 28.40 15.97
N LEU A 15 -4.41 27.57 15.01
CA LEU A 15 -3.64 28.04 13.86
C LEU A 15 -4.45 28.95 12.94
N GLU A 16 -5.74 28.68 12.71
CA GLU A 16 -6.62 29.59 11.97
C GLU A 16 -6.66 30.99 12.61
N SER A 17 -6.74 31.05 13.95
CA SER A 17 -6.69 32.32 14.69
C SER A 17 -5.34 33.03 14.64
N LEU A 18 -4.26 32.30 14.36
CA LEU A 18 -2.89 32.81 14.21
C LEU A 18 -2.56 33.19 12.75
N GLY A 19 -3.51 33.08 11.82
CA GLY A 19 -3.27 33.35 10.39
C GLY A 19 -2.63 32.18 9.63
N GLY A 20 -2.72 30.96 10.16
CA GLY A 20 -2.37 29.71 9.47
C GLY A 20 -1.02 29.10 9.86
N SER A 21 -0.22 29.76 10.70
CA SER A 21 1.08 29.24 11.17
C SER A 21 1.44 29.77 12.57
N GLY A 22 2.18 28.99 13.35
CA GLY A 22 2.66 29.40 14.66
C GLY A 22 3.64 28.41 15.29
N SER A 23 4.40 28.88 16.28
CA SER A 23 5.22 28.03 17.14
C SER A 23 4.35 27.15 18.06
N LEU A 24 4.91 26.06 18.56
CA LEU A 24 4.20 25.16 19.48
C LEU A 24 3.64 25.92 20.71
N THR A 25 4.41 26.86 21.25
CA THR A 25 4.00 27.68 22.40
C THR A 25 2.84 28.61 22.06
N GLU A 26 2.84 29.23 20.87
CA GLU A 26 1.74 30.10 20.42
C GLU A 26 0.47 29.31 20.17
N ILE A 27 0.58 28.13 19.54
CA ILE A 27 -0.56 27.22 19.31
C ILE A 27 -1.14 26.78 20.65
N PHE A 28 -0.30 26.33 21.59
CA PHE A 28 -0.74 25.91 22.92
C PHE A 28 -1.44 27.05 23.66
N SER A 29 -0.84 28.24 23.66
CA SER A 29 -1.41 29.42 24.32
C SER A 29 -2.78 29.78 23.73
N LYS A 30 -2.95 29.70 22.40
CA LYS A 30 -4.23 29.94 21.74
C LYS A 30 -5.29 28.88 22.01
N ILE A 31 -4.90 27.62 22.21
CA ILE A 31 -5.83 26.56 22.61
C ILE A 31 -6.41 26.86 23.98
N ILE A 32 -5.59 27.29 24.94
CA ILE A 32 -6.03 27.63 26.29
C ILE A 32 -6.82 28.95 26.31
N GLU A 33 -6.35 29.99 25.63
CA GLU A 33 -7.01 31.31 25.57
C GLU A 33 -8.43 31.24 25.01
N ASN A 34 -8.63 30.39 24.00
CA ASN A 34 -9.92 30.24 23.32
C ASN A 34 -10.76 29.06 23.84
N ASP A 35 -10.33 28.41 24.94
CA ASP A 35 -11.02 27.26 25.54
C ASP A 35 -11.34 26.14 24.53
N LEU A 36 -10.36 25.83 23.67
CA LEU A 36 -10.54 24.90 22.55
C LEU A 36 -10.37 23.43 22.96
N TYR A 37 -9.60 23.18 24.02
CA TYR A 37 -9.31 21.83 24.53
C TYR A 37 -8.70 21.87 25.94
N GLU A 38 -9.13 20.95 26.80
CA GLU A 38 -8.54 20.74 28.13
C GLU A 38 -7.55 19.56 28.12
N PHE A 39 -6.28 19.83 28.41
CA PHE A 39 -5.26 18.79 28.50
C PHE A 39 -5.35 18.06 29.84
N GLY A 40 -5.86 16.83 29.83
CA GLY A 40 -5.94 15.96 31.01
C GLY A 40 -4.60 15.36 31.45
N THR A 41 -3.51 16.13 31.44
CA THR A 41 -2.19 15.65 31.87
C THR A 41 -2.02 15.77 33.39
N ALA A 42 -1.34 14.81 34.01
CA ALA A 42 -1.07 14.83 35.45
C ALA A 42 -0.20 16.03 35.87
N ASN A 43 0.67 16.49 34.97
CA ASN A 43 1.44 17.72 35.12
C ASN A 43 1.11 18.67 33.95
N PRO A 44 0.63 19.90 34.22
CA PRO A 44 0.34 20.88 33.18
C PRO A 44 1.54 21.25 32.30
N ALA A 45 2.77 21.11 32.82
CA ALA A 45 4.00 21.37 32.05
C ALA A 45 4.21 20.39 30.89
N ASP A 46 3.58 19.22 30.92
CA ASP A 46 3.71 18.19 29.87
C ASP A 46 2.71 18.39 28.72
N ALA A 47 1.70 19.24 28.90
CA ALA A 47 0.65 19.46 27.90
C ALA A 47 1.17 19.95 26.53
N PRO A 48 2.18 20.84 26.44
CA PRO A 48 2.79 21.20 25.16
C PRO A 48 3.45 20.02 24.45
N HIS A 49 4.06 19.07 25.18
CA HIS A 49 4.64 17.86 24.57
C HIS A 49 3.53 16.96 23.99
N VAL A 50 2.41 16.81 24.71
CA VAL A 50 1.28 16.03 24.20
C VAL A 50 0.75 16.65 22.91
N LEU A 51 0.56 17.98 22.89
CA LEU A 51 0.18 18.72 21.69
C LEU A 51 1.15 18.48 20.53
N ASP A 52 2.45 18.61 20.77
CA ASP A 52 3.50 18.39 19.77
C ASP A 52 3.44 16.98 19.18
N THR A 53 3.21 15.98 20.02
CA THR A 53 3.10 14.58 19.63
C THR A 53 1.89 14.35 18.73
N GLU A 54 0.74 14.91 19.09
CA GLU A 54 -0.50 14.77 18.30
C GLU A 54 -0.44 15.53 16.97
N ILE A 55 0.13 16.74 16.95
CA ILE A 55 0.34 17.50 15.71
C ILE A 55 1.25 16.73 14.77
N LYS A 56 2.36 16.17 15.28
CA LYS A 56 3.31 15.36 14.48
C LYS A 56 2.67 14.15 13.81
N ARG A 57 1.68 13.49 14.44
CA ARG A 57 0.94 12.38 13.82
C ARG A 57 0.13 12.80 12.59
N LYS A 58 -0.22 14.09 12.49
CA LYS A 58 -0.95 14.71 11.38
C LYS A 58 -0.06 15.61 10.52
N CYS A 59 1.26 15.57 10.68
CA CYS A 59 2.22 16.33 9.89
C CYS A 59 2.66 15.55 8.65
N ARG A 60 2.67 16.18 7.47
CA ARG A 60 3.11 15.53 6.22
C ARG A 60 4.58 15.13 6.17
N ASN A 61 5.42 15.78 6.98
CA ASN A 61 6.88 15.66 6.98
C ASN A 61 7.43 15.18 8.33
N SER A 62 6.62 14.47 9.12
CA SER A 62 7.10 13.86 10.36
C SER A 62 7.76 12.52 10.06
N ASN A 63 8.88 12.22 10.72
CA ASN A 63 9.53 10.89 10.68
C ASN A 63 8.80 9.85 11.54
N ARG A 64 7.47 9.92 11.60
CA ARG A 64 6.64 9.04 12.43
C ARG A 64 6.03 7.94 11.57
N ASN A 65 6.10 6.71 12.04
CA ASN A 65 5.53 5.56 11.31
C ASN A 65 4.05 5.30 11.69
N ASP A 66 3.51 6.02 12.68
CA ASP A 66 2.15 5.88 13.23
C ASP A 66 1.17 6.97 12.74
N HIS A 67 1.26 7.35 11.46
CA HIS A 67 0.33 8.32 10.88
C HIS A 67 -1.11 7.79 10.84
N THR A 68 -2.06 8.62 11.28
CA THR A 68 -3.49 8.31 11.18
C THR A 68 -4.18 9.35 10.30
N GLY A 69 -4.88 8.92 9.25
CA GLY A 69 -5.65 9.80 8.36
C GLY A 69 -4.82 10.79 7.52
N SER A 70 -5.50 11.70 6.82
CA SER A 70 -4.86 12.69 5.96
C SER A 70 -4.05 13.71 6.76
N PRO A 71 -2.88 14.15 6.26
CA PRO A 71 -2.09 15.18 6.92
C PRO A 71 -2.84 16.52 6.92
N LEU A 72 -2.79 17.21 8.05
CA LEU A 72 -3.39 18.54 8.25
C LEU A 72 -2.33 19.63 8.39
N PHE A 73 -1.13 19.25 8.83
CA PHE A 73 -0.07 20.18 9.19
C PHE A 73 1.21 19.93 8.38
N GLU A 74 2.05 20.95 8.31
CA GLU A 74 3.45 20.84 7.93
C GLU A 74 4.32 21.44 9.02
N GLN A 75 5.39 20.73 9.39
CA GLN A 75 6.42 21.28 10.26
C GLN A 75 7.30 22.25 9.47
N ILE A 76 7.42 23.48 9.97
CA ILE A 76 8.25 24.54 9.42
C ILE A 76 9.35 24.92 10.42
N LYS A 77 10.32 25.73 9.98
CA LYS A 77 11.36 26.23 10.88
C LYS A 77 10.72 27.06 12.00
N GLY A 78 10.75 26.54 13.22
CA GLY A 78 10.22 27.20 14.42
C GLY A 78 8.77 26.90 14.76
N GLY A 79 8.06 26.01 14.04
CA GLY A 79 6.68 25.70 14.37
C GLY A 79 5.95 24.82 13.35
N TYR A 80 4.64 25.06 13.23
CA TYR A 80 3.73 24.34 12.37
C TYR A 80 2.89 25.30 11.53
N ARG A 81 2.47 24.84 10.35
CA ARG A 81 1.46 25.53 9.54
C ARG A 81 0.35 24.59 9.11
N LEU A 82 -0.80 25.17 8.78
CA LEU A 82 -1.89 24.45 8.12
C LEU A 82 -1.56 24.19 6.65
N LEU A 83 -1.96 23.01 6.19
CA LEU A 83 -1.98 22.70 4.77
C LEU A 83 -3.23 23.31 4.12
N SER A 84 -3.08 23.86 2.93
CA SER A 84 -4.25 24.28 2.14
C SER A 84 -5.05 23.08 1.64
N GLU A 85 -6.34 23.27 1.34
CA GLU A 85 -7.17 22.21 0.75
C GLU A 85 -6.54 21.60 -0.50
N SER A 86 -5.88 22.41 -1.34
CA SER A 86 -5.17 21.93 -2.53
C SER A 86 -3.97 21.03 -2.19
N GLU A 87 -3.29 21.25 -1.07
CA GLU A 87 -2.18 20.43 -0.59
C GLU A 87 -2.66 19.15 0.08
N ILE A 88 -3.77 19.23 0.83
CA ILE A 88 -4.47 18.05 1.38
C ILE A 88 -4.95 17.18 0.22
N GLN A 89 -5.55 17.77 -0.82
CA GLN A 89 -5.95 17.03 -2.02
C GLN A 89 -4.77 16.44 -2.78
N LYS A 90 -3.62 17.13 -2.89
CA LYS A 90 -2.41 16.56 -3.52
C LYS A 90 -1.83 15.38 -2.74
N THR A 91 -1.84 15.44 -1.41
CA THR A 91 -1.40 14.32 -0.56
C THR A 91 -2.37 13.13 -0.63
N VAL A 92 -3.68 13.39 -0.65
CA VAL A 92 -4.70 12.35 -0.89
C VAL A 92 -4.63 11.80 -2.31
N LYS A 93 -4.30 12.60 -3.32
CA LYS A 93 -4.16 12.18 -4.72
C LYS A 93 -2.86 11.43 -5.01
N ALA A 94 -1.81 11.65 -4.21
CA ALA A 94 -0.63 10.78 -4.17
C ALA A 94 -0.97 9.39 -3.59
N SER A 95 -2.03 9.31 -2.77
CA SER A 95 -2.75 8.08 -2.38
C SER A 95 -3.89 7.76 -3.37
N GLY A 96 -3.74 8.14 -4.64
CA GLY A 96 -4.54 7.54 -5.70
C GLY A 96 -4.28 6.04 -5.71
N SER A 97 -5.33 5.24 -5.87
CA SER A 97 -5.24 3.79 -5.99
C SER A 97 -4.11 3.41 -6.95
N LYS A 98 -3.09 2.74 -6.42
CA LYS A 98 -1.90 2.37 -7.19
C LYS A 98 -2.33 1.50 -8.36
N ARG A 99 -1.69 1.65 -9.51
CA ARG A 99 -2.01 0.84 -10.69
C ARG A 99 -1.07 -0.36 -10.75
N VAL A 100 -1.66 -1.53 -10.94
CA VAL A 100 -0.95 -2.77 -11.24
C VAL A 100 -0.76 -2.87 -12.75
N HIS A 101 0.50 -2.81 -13.19
CA HIS A 101 0.89 -2.89 -14.60
C HIS A 101 1.25 -4.31 -15.01
N ARG A 102 1.34 -4.52 -16.33
CA ARG A 102 1.74 -5.78 -16.96
C ARG A 102 2.55 -5.47 -18.22
N ALA A 103 3.43 -6.40 -18.58
CA ALA A 103 4.32 -6.22 -19.72
C ALA A 103 3.57 -6.44 -21.05
N LYS A 104 3.83 -5.56 -22.02
CA LYS A 104 3.14 -5.52 -23.31
C LYS A 104 3.34 -6.81 -24.12
N ASP A 105 4.49 -7.47 -23.98
CA ASP A 105 4.83 -8.74 -24.64
C ASP A 105 4.04 -9.94 -24.12
N LYS A 106 3.24 -9.78 -23.05
CA LYS A 106 2.38 -10.81 -22.48
C LYS A 106 0.90 -10.67 -22.86
N GLU A 107 0.53 -9.63 -23.59
CA GLU A 107 -0.88 -9.33 -23.90
C GLU A 107 -1.58 -10.44 -24.69
N ASP A 108 -0.88 -11.09 -25.64
CA ASP A 108 -1.48 -12.16 -26.45
C ASP A 108 -1.82 -13.39 -25.61
N LEU A 109 -0.92 -13.80 -24.70
CA LEU A 109 -1.16 -14.88 -23.75
C LEU A 109 -2.32 -14.54 -22.80
N ILE A 110 -2.33 -13.32 -22.27
CA ILE A 110 -3.41 -12.84 -21.39
C ILE A 110 -4.75 -12.89 -22.13
N GLY A 111 -4.78 -12.42 -23.38
CA GLY A 111 -5.97 -12.47 -24.23
C GLY A 111 -6.46 -13.91 -24.46
N ALA A 112 -5.55 -14.85 -24.70
CA ALA A 112 -5.91 -16.26 -24.86
C ALA A 112 -6.52 -16.87 -23.59
N LEU A 113 -5.86 -16.68 -22.43
CA LEU A 113 -6.30 -17.21 -21.13
C LEU A 113 -7.61 -16.59 -20.61
N MET A 114 -7.92 -15.37 -21.05
CA MET A 114 -9.15 -14.66 -20.69
C MET A 114 -10.26 -14.77 -21.75
N SER A 115 -9.96 -15.31 -22.94
CA SER A 115 -10.94 -15.40 -24.02
C SER A 115 -12.14 -16.24 -23.61
N ASP A 116 -13.34 -15.90 -24.09
CA ASP A 116 -14.57 -16.67 -23.80
C ASP A 116 -14.51 -18.13 -24.27
N LYS A 117 -13.59 -18.44 -25.21
CA LYS A 117 -13.36 -19.80 -25.70
C LYS A 117 -12.68 -20.68 -24.65
N VAL A 118 -11.77 -20.11 -23.88
CA VAL A 118 -10.97 -20.81 -22.85
C VAL A 118 -11.60 -20.58 -21.48
N GLY A 119 -11.99 -19.35 -21.18
CA GLY A 119 -12.84 -18.97 -20.06
C GLY A 119 -12.24 -19.23 -18.67
N ILE A 120 -10.95 -19.51 -18.57
CA ILE A 120 -10.30 -19.92 -17.32
C ILE A 120 -10.28 -18.76 -16.32
N PHE A 121 -9.95 -17.55 -16.79
CA PHE A 121 -9.93 -16.35 -15.96
C PHE A 121 -10.93 -15.32 -16.46
N LYS A 122 -12.00 -15.11 -15.68
CA LYS A 122 -13.03 -14.10 -15.97
C LYS A 122 -12.54 -12.67 -15.73
N GLU A 123 -11.65 -12.48 -14.77
CA GLU A 123 -11.08 -11.19 -14.43
C GLU A 123 -9.55 -11.24 -14.47
N ILE A 124 -8.95 -10.22 -15.07
CA ILE A 124 -7.50 -10.13 -15.25
C ILE A 124 -6.74 -10.15 -13.92
N TRP A 125 -7.31 -9.60 -12.85
CA TRP A 125 -6.69 -9.60 -11.53
C TRP A 125 -6.49 -11.02 -10.99
N ARG A 126 -7.40 -11.96 -11.31
CA ARG A 126 -7.26 -13.38 -10.94
C ARG A 126 -6.12 -14.04 -11.71
N LEU A 127 -6.01 -13.75 -13.00
CA LEU A 127 -4.91 -14.24 -13.83
C LEU A 127 -3.56 -13.73 -13.32
N LEU A 128 -3.45 -12.43 -13.04
CA LEU A 128 -2.20 -11.85 -12.52
C LEU A 128 -1.85 -12.41 -11.14
N LEU A 129 -2.85 -12.61 -10.27
CA LEU A 129 -2.63 -13.25 -8.97
C LEU A 129 -2.13 -14.69 -9.12
N PHE A 130 -2.76 -15.48 -10.01
CA PHE A 130 -2.34 -16.84 -10.33
C PHE A 130 -0.92 -16.89 -10.90
N ALA A 131 -0.61 -16.03 -11.87
CA ALA A 131 0.72 -15.91 -12.44
C ALA A 131 1.75 -15.52 -11.38
N ALA A 132 1.42 -14.59 -10.47
CA ALA A 132 2.31 -14.23 -9.38
C ALA A 132 2.64 -15.43 -8.47
N GLN A 133 1.67 -16.30 -8.17
CA GLN A 133 1.94 -17.52 -7.39
C GLN A 133 2.86 -18.48 -8.12
N ILE A 134 2.72 -18.62 -9.44
CA ILE A 134 3.65 -19.41 -10.26
C ILE A 134 5.05 -18.80 -10.20
N GLY A 135 5.16 -17.47 -10.36
CA GLY A 135 6.43 -16.76 -10.27
C GLY A 135 7.12 -16.97 -8.92
N VAL A 136 6.39 -16.84 -7.82
CA VAL A 136 6.91 -17.06 -6.45
C VAL A 136 7.40 -18.48 -6.28
N ARG A 137 6.60 -19.45 -6.69
CA ARG A 137 6.94 -20.88 -6.60
C ARG A 137 8.23 -21.20 -7.34
N GLU A 138 8.38 -20.70 -8.56
CA GLU A 138 9.57 -20.93 -9.40
C GLU A 138 10.69 -19.91 -9.10
N ARG A 139 10.51 -19.05 -8.08
CA ARG A 139 11.42 -17.95 -7.69
C ARG A 139 11.86 -17.09 -8.88
N LYS A 140 10.94 -16.86 -9.82
CA LYS A 140 11.19 -16.11 -11.07
C LYS A 140 10.56 -14.74 -10.98
N ARG A 141 11.40 -13.72 -10.77
CA ARG A 141 11.06 -12.30 -10.90
C ARG A 141 11.58 -11.78 -12.23
N ILE A 142 10.71 -11.12 -12.99
CA ILE A 142 11.11 -10.45 -14.24
C ILE A 142 10.61 -9.00 -14.19
N PRO A 143 11.51 -8.01 -14.18
CA PRO A 143 11.16 -6.59 -14.31
C PRO A 143 10.21 -6.35 -15.49
N LEU A 144 9.25 -5.45 -15.32
CA LEU A 144 8.40 -5.06 -16.44
C LEU A 144 9.24 -4.32 -17.49
N GLY A 145 9.20 -4.79 -18.73
CA GLY A 145 9.81 -4.10 -19.87
C GLY A 145 8.92 -2.95 -20.35
N ALA A 146 8.42 -3.04 -21.58
CA ALA A 146 7.47 -2.06 -22.10
C ALA A 146 6.10 -2.22 -21.41
N ILE A 147 5.62 -1.13 -20.80
CA ILE A 147 4.28 -1.06 -20.18
C ILE A 147 3.35 -0.22 -21.03
N ASP A 148 2.07 -0.59 -21.07
CA ASP A 148 0.99 0.27 -21.57
C ASP A 148 0.31 0.95 -20.38
N SER A 149 0.57 2.25 -20.20
CA SER A 149 0.07 3.02 -19.07
C SER A 149 -1.46 3.09 -19.04
N GLY A 150 -2.14 2.99 -20.19
CA GLY A 150 -3.59 2.98 -20.30
C GLY A 150 -4.23 1.68 -19.84
N LYS A 151 -3.46 0.59 -19.79
CA LYS A 151 -3.95 -0.75 -19.45
C LYS A 151 -3.75 -1.16 -18.00
N GLY A 152 -3.05 -0.36 -17.18
CA GLY A 152 -2.87 -0.66 -15.76
C GLY A 152 -4.21 -0.90 -15.06
N ILE A 153 -4.26 -1.79 -14.09
CA ILE A 153 -5.48 -2.10 -13.33
C ILE A 153 -5.42 -1.35 -12.01
N ASP A 154 -6.50 -0.70 -11.63
CA ASP A 154 -6.61 -0.07 -10.32
C ASP A 154 -6.48 -1.13 -9.22
N GLN A 155 -5.59 -0.96 -8.24
CA GLN A 155 -5.40 -1.91 -7.13
C GLN A 155 -6.70 -2.16 -6.36
N SER A 156 -7.63 -1.20 -6.31
CA SER A 156 -8.95 -1.40 -5.69
C SER A 156 -9.80 -2.48 -6.40
N THR A 157 -9.48 -2.82 -7.66
CA THR A 157 -10.11 -3.96 -8.38
C THR A 157 -9.83 -5.29 -7.67
N PHE A 158 -8.69 -5.38 -6.98
CA PHE A 158 -8.35 -6.53 -6.13
C PHE A 158 -9.06 -6.49 -4.77
N GLY A 159 -9.80 -5.43 -4.44
CA GLY A 159 -10.52 -5.27 -3.17
C GLY A 159 -11.60 -6.33 -2.92
N ASN A 160 -12.09 -6.98 -3.98
CA ASN A 160 -12.96 -8.16 -3.87
C ASN A 160 -12.21 -9.43 -3.44
N CYS A 161 -10.89 -9.38 -3.32
CA CYS A 161 -10.04 -10.43 -2.77
C CYS A 161 -9.55 -9.98 -1.38
N PRO A 162 -10.16 -10.44 -0.28
CA PRO A 162 -9.76 -10.05 1.08
C PRO A 162 -8.29 -10.36 1.39
N SER A 163 -7.73 -11.38 0.73
CA SER A 163 -6.33 -11.78 0.89
C SER A 163 -5.33 -10.89 0.16
N TRP A 164 -5.78 -9.99 -0.72
CA TRP A 164 -4.88 -9.20 -1.59
C TRP A 164 -3.80 -8.43 -0.82
N PRO A 165 -4.11 -7.63 0.21
CA PRO A 165 -3.07 -6.95 0.98
C PRO A 165 -2.08 -7.94 1.59
N GLY A 166 -2.57 -9.02 2.18
CA GLY A 166 -1.77 -10.07 2.80
C GLY A 166 -0.80 -10.74 1.82
N VAL A 167 -1.25 -11.03 0.59
CA VAL A 167 -0.40 -11.59 -0.46
C VAL A 167 0.76 -10.64 -0.79
N CYS A 168 0.49 -9.36 -1.01
CA CYS A 168 1.54 -8.38 -1.29
C CYS A 168 2.54 -8.23 -0.14
N TYR A 169 2.06 -8.21 1.11
CA TYR A 169 2.92 -8.18 2.29
C TYR A 169 3.82 -9.40 2.37
N LEU A 170 3.27 -10.60 2.26
CA LEU A 170 4.04 -11.85 2.39
C LEU A 170 5.07 -11.98 1.27
N MET A 171 4.69 -11.71 0.02
CA MET A 171 5.62 -11.76 -1.11
C MET A 171 6.81 -10.83 -0.92
N THR A 172 6.56 -9.60 -0.46
CA THR A 172 7.61 -8.58 -0.30
C THR A 172 8.44 -8.83 0.94
N LEU A 173 7.83 -9.33 2.03
CA LEU A 173 8.54 -9.72 3.23
C LEU A 173 9.54 -10.84 2.95
N VAL A 174 9.12 -11.87 2.22
CA VAL A 174 9.99 -12.99 1.82
C VAL A 174 11.11 -12.50 0.90
N GLU A 175 10.81 -11.57 0.00
CA GLU A 175 11.78 -11.05 -0.97
C GLU A 175 12.83 -10.12 -0.36
N GLU A 176 12.39 -9.16 0.46
CA GLU A 176 13.28 -8.14 1.05
C GLU A 176 13.93 -8.61 2.36
N ASN A 177 13.40 -9.66 2.98
CA ASN A 177 13.80 -10.15 4.31
C ASN A 177 13.86 -9.02 5.35
N SER A 178 12.93 -8.06 5.26
CA SER A 178 12.86 -6.87 6.11
C SER A 178 11.42 -6.58 6.53
N SER A 179 11.22 -6.21 7.80
CA SER A 179 9.92 -5.77 8.32
C SER A 179 9.48 -4.40 7.79
N ASP A 180 10.39 -3.63 7.17
CA ASP A 180 10.05 -2.35 6.53
C ASP A 180 9.04 -2.53 5.40
N ALA A 181 9.03 -3.70 4.76
CA ALA A 181 8.04 -4.12 3.77
C ALA A 181 6.60 -4.15 4.33
N LEU A 182 6.43 -4.21 5.65
CA LEU A 182 5.13 -4.20 6.32
C LEU A 182 4.67 -2.79 6.71
N SER A 183 5.53 -1.78 6.56
CA SER A 183 5.18 -0.40 6.91
C SER A 183 4.03 0.13 6.04
N GLY A 184 3.22 1.02 6.64
CA GLY A 184 2.16 1.75 5.94
C GLY A 184 2.64 2.92 5.09
N SER A 185 3.95 3.03 4.83
CA SER A 185 4.53 4.09 4.00
C SER A 185 4.18 3.89 2.53
N ALA A 186 4.05 4.99 1.79
CA ALA A 186 3.82 4.96 0.34
C ALA A 186 4.96 4.26 -0.41
N ASP A 187 6.20 4.45 0.02
CA ASP A 187 7.36 3.79 -0.58
C ASP A 187 7.32 2.27 -0.38
N ALA A 188 6.91 1.80 0.80
CA ALA A 188 6.75 0.36 1.03
C ALA A 188 5.59 -0.21 0.22
N GLU A 189 4.50 0.54 0.04
CA GLU A 189 3.41 0.15 -0.85
C GLU A 189 3.86 0.03 -2.31
N ASP A 190 4.64 0.99 -2.80
CA ASP A 190 5.19 0.96 -4.16
C ASP A 190 6.11 -0.25 -4.36
N ARG A 191 6.98 -0.55 -3.39
CA ARG A 191 7.80 -1.76 -3.43
C ARG A 191 6.96 -3.03 -3.45
N ARG A 192 5.91 -3.12 -2.63
CA ARG A 192 4.99 -4.26 -2.62
C ARG A 192 4.31 -4.48 -3.96
N ILE A 193 3.89 -3.40 -4.63
CA ILE A 193 3.30 -3.47 -5.97
C ILE A 193 4.33 -3.91 -7.02
N VAL A 194 5.56 -3.39 -6.96
CA VAL A 194 6.64 -3.77 -7.88
C VAL A 194 6.98 -5.26 -7.74
N VAL A 195 7.19 -5.75 -6.51
CA VAL A 195 7.47 -7.17 -6.26
C VAL A 195 6.35 -8.05 -6.83
N PHE A 196 5.09 -7.68 -6.59
CA PHE A 196 3.95 -8.39 -7.18
C PHE A 196 3.99 -8.41 -8.71
N GLN A 197 4.21 -7.24 -9.35
CA GLN A 197 4.23 -7.12 -10.81
C GLN A 197 5.33 -7.99 -11.44
N GLU A 198 6.51 -8.02 -10.83
CA GLU A 198 7.64 -8.79 -11.37
C GLU A 198 7.45 -10.30 -11.23
N TYR A 199 6.85 -10.75 -10.12
CA TYR A 199 6.47 -12.15 -9.97
C TYR A 199 5.33 -12.54 -10.92
N ALA A 200 4.33 -11.66 -11.09
CA ALA A 200 3.27 -11.89 -12.08
C ALA A 200 3.85 -11.99 -13.49
N ASN A 201 4.79 -11.12 -13.86
CA ASN A 201 5.45 -11.16 -15.15
C ASN A 201 6.34 -12.41 -15.33
N GLY A 202 7.04 -12.83 -14.27
CA GLY A 202 7.80 -14.08 -14.23
C GLY A 202 6.92 -15.31 -14.47
N GLY A 203 5.77 -15.38 -13.79
CA GLY A 203 4.78 -16.43 -14.00
C GLY A 203 4.16 -16.42 -15.40
N LEU A 204 3.84 -15.25 -15.94
CA LEU A 204 3.36 -15.12 -17.32
C LEU A 204 4.41 -15.60 -18.33
N ALA A 205 5.70 -15.34 -18.09
CA ALA A 205 6.76 -15.88 -18.93
C ALA A 205 6.84 -17.42 -18.88
N ILE A 206 6.65 -18.02 -17.70
CA ILE A 206 6.62 -19.49 -17.54
C ILE A 206 5.40 -20.09 -18.26
N LEU A 207 4.24 -19.46 -18.11
CA LEU A 207 3.04 -19.88 -18.83
C LEU A 207 3.23 -19.76 -20.34
N GLN A 208 3.81 -18.66 -20.81
CA GLN A 208 4.08 -18.43 -22.23
C GLN A 208 4.98 -19.51 -22.81
N GLU A 209 6.07 -19.85 -22.12
CA GLU A 209 7.00 -20.91 -22.51
C GLU A 209 6.31 -22.28 -22.54
N HIS A 210 5.47 -22.57 -21.55
CA HIS A 210 4.75 -23.85 -21.49
C HIS A 210 3.71 -24.01 -22.61
N PHE A 211 3.03 -22.93 -22.99
CA PHE A 211 1.94 -22.95 -23.97
C PHE A 211 2.34 -22.53 -25.38
N GLN A 212 3.61 -22.20 -25.63
CA GLN A 212 4.06 -21.60 -26.89
C GLN A 212 3.61 -22.38 -28.15
N ASP A 213 3.59 -23.71 -28.07
CA ASP A 213 3.18 -24.60 -29.17
C ASP A 213 1.97 -25.49 -28.81
N ARG A 214 1.20 -25.12 -27.78
CA ARG A 214 0.07 -25.92 -27.28
C ARG A 214 -1.23 -25.13 -27.40
N ASN A 215 -2.32 -25.83 -27.71
CA ASN A 215 -3.64 -25.23 -27.50
C ASN A 215 -3.83 -24.97 -26.00
N ILE A 216 -4.22 -23.74 -25.67
CA ILE A 216 -4.55 -23.35 -24.31
C ILE A 216 -6.00 -23.72 -24.08
N ASP A 217 -6.23 -24.76 -23.29
CA ASP A 217 -7.54 -25.15 -22.78
C ASP A 217 -7.46 -25.43 -21.27
N LEU A 218 -8.62 -25.74 -20.67
CA LEU A 218 -8.72 -25.97 -19.24
C LEU A 218 -7.88 -27.18 -18.79
N ASP A 219 -7.87 -28.26 -19.57
CA ASP A 219 -7.14 -29.49 -19.23
C ASP A 219 -5.63 -29.26 -19.26
N ALA A 220 -5.14 -28.48 -20.21
CA ALA A 220 -3.73 -28.09 -20.29
C ALA A 220 -3.30 -27.27 -19.06
N VAL A 221 -4.15 -26.35 -18.58
CA VAL A 221 -3.87 -25.59 -17.35
C VAL A 221 -3.97 -26.45 -16.10
N ILE A 222 -4.94 -27.36 -16.01
CA ILE A 222 -5.04 -28.31 -14.89
C ILE A 222 -3.81 -29.22 -14.83
N THR A 223 -3.35 -29.70 -15.98
CA THR A 223 -2.14 -30.52 -16.09
C THR A 223 -0.91 -29.72 -15.63
N PHE A 224 -0.75 -28.49 -16.12
CA PHE A 224 0.31 -27.58 -15.70
C PHE A 224 0.38 -27.37 -14.19
N VAL A 225 -0.78 -27.20 -13.53
CA VAL A 225 -0.89 -27.03 -12.08
C VAL A 225 -0.57 -28.34 -11.37
N SER A 226 -1.10 -29.46 -11.86
CA SER A 226 -0.95 -30.79 -11.26
C SER A 226 0.50 -31.23 -11.21
N ASP A 227 1.23 -31.07 -12.32
CA ASP A 227 2.64 -31.42 -12.44
C ASP A 227 3.48 -30.67 -11.39
N ARG A 228 3.14 -29.40 -11.17
CA ARG A 228 3.74 -28.57 -10.15
C ARG A 228 3.34 -29.01 -8.74
N THR A 229 2.08 -29.25 -8.45
CA THR A 229 1.69 -29.62 -7.07
C THR A 229 2.33 -30.90 -6.53
N LYS A 230 2.78 -31.82 -7.38
CA LYS A 230 3.37 -33.11 -6.97
C LYS A 230 4.81 -33.01 -6.45
N GLU A 231 5.55 -31.96 -6.79
CA GLU A 231 6.98 -31.83 -6.46
C GLU A 231 7.25 -31.13 -5.10
N GLY A 232 6.22 -30.62 -4.42
CA GLY A 232 6.36 -29.67 -3.29
C GLY A 232 6.18 -30.24 -1.89
N GLY A 233 6.20 -31.56 -1.70
CA GLY A 233 6.08 -32.18 -0.37
C GLY A 233 7.38 -32.16 0.43
N GLN A 234 7.98 -30.99 0.67
CA GLN A 234 8.96 -30.87 1.76
C GLN A 234 8.20 -30.54 3.04
N GLU A 235 8.29 -31.45 4.01
CA GLU A 235 7.83 -31.26 5.38
C GLU A 235 8.47 -29.97 5.92
N ILE A 236 7.63 -28.99 6.25
CA ILE A 236 8.10 -27.76 6.88
C ILE A 236 8.59 -28.18 8.27
N ASP A 237 9.90 -28.20 8.47
CA ASP A 237 10.50 -28.40 9.78
C ASP A 237 10.14 -27.18 10.66
N LEU A 238 9.16 -27.38 11.54
CA LEU A 238 8.68 -26.39 12.49
C LEU A 238 9.40 -26.52 13.85
N ASP A 239 10.56 -27.18 13.91
CA ASP A 239 11.37 -27.19 15.12
C ASP A 239 12.00 -25.81 15.37
N LEU A 240 11.19 -24.92 15.94
CA LEU A 240 11.63 -23.68 16.55
C LEU A 240 12.10 -23.99 17.97
N SER A 241 13.22 -24.69 18.08
CA SER A 241 13.97 -24.75 19.34
C SER A 241 14.65 -23.40 19.55
N ILE A 242 13.98 -22.52 20.30
CA ILE A 242 14.52 -21.28 20.86
C ILE A 242 15.25 -21.59 22.17
#